data_AF-A0A0H3J788-F1
#
_entry.id   AF-A0A0H3J788-F1
#
_cell.length_a   1.000
_cell.length_b   1.000
_cell.length_c   1.000
_cell.angle_alpha   90.00
_cell.angle_beta   90.00
_cell.angle_gamma   90.00
#
_symmetry.space_group_name_H-M   'P 1'
#
loop_
_entity.id
_entity.type
_entity.pdbx_description
1 polymer ?
#
loop_
_entity_poly.entity_id
_entity_poly.type
_entity_poly.pdbx_seq_one_letter_code
_entity_poly.pdbx_strand_id
1 'polypeptide(L)'
;MLTELQIGKNNLKQNFYIKKICNSIKKNLFSVIIVSLVLFIVIMSIIYNNELENVDSRNMFVVNRLSFMSIIIGILIGFFLAVFGEIWYRKRIFQNTNRETIKNYARIFKADIERSSRLFKNKRFELIRISNITIVKNWLEAFGYISAEFSKEELEQFINYYSRINKLIEYEKRINEHLEGMQSTTLKDYPYMKEYKDLIAVFSFEINNLFKVDITKLKEKLNLICNQCK
;
A
#
# COMPACT_ATOMS: atom_id res chain seq x y z
N MET A 1 4.91 30.96 29.41
CA MET A 1 4.26 30.74 28.10
C MET A 1 5.22 30.63 26.92
N LEU A 2 6.40 31.28 26.92
CA LEU A 2 7.42 31.14 25.84
C LEU A 2 8.36 29.91 25.99
N THR A 3 8.55 29.41 27.21
CA THR A 3 9.40 28.24 27.51
C THR A 3 8.75 26.90 27.15
N GLU A 4 7.45 26.74 27.35
CA GLU A 4 6.71 25.52 26.98
C GLU A 4 6.66 25.28 25.46
N LEU A 5 6.58 26.36 24.67
CA LEU A 5 6.62 26.29 23.20
C LEU A 5 7.99 25.83 22.66
N GLN A 6 9.09 26.15 23.35
CA GLN A 6 10.42 25.68 22.96
C GLN A 6 10.68 24.22 23.37
N ILE A 7 10.15 23.76 24.51
CA ILE A 7 10.27 22.37 24.96
C ILE A 7 9.52 21.42 24.01
N GLY A 8 8.31 21.79 23.57
CA GLY A 8 7.55 21.01 22.57
C GLY A 8 8.22 20.94 21.19
N LYS A 9 8.87 22.02 20.75
CA LYS A 9 9.58 22.07 19.46
C LYS A 9 10.87 21.23 19.46
N ASN A 10 11.58 21.17 20.59
CA ASN A 10 12.76 20.34 20.74
C ASN A 10 12.41 18.85 20.81
N ASN A 11 11.36 18.46 21.53
CA ASN A 11 10.88 17.08 21.58
C ASN A 11 10.40 16.57 20.20
N LEU A 12 9.72 17.41 19.42
CA LEU A 12 9.32 17.06 18.06
C LEU A 12 10.52 16.88 17.12
N LYS A 13 11.52 17.76 17.18
CA LYS A 13 12.77 17.61 16.42
C LYS A 13 13.53 16.35 16.82
N GLN A 14 13.68 16.07 18.12
CA GLN A 14 14.37 14.88 18.62
C GLN A 14 13.70 13.59 18.14
N ASN A 15 12.36 13.51 18.23
CA ASN A 15 11.60 12.38 17.69
C ASN A 15 11.75 12.23 16.18
N PHE A 16 11.89 13.33 15.43
CA PHE A 16 12.14 13.28 13.99
C PHE A 16 13.55 12.76 13.66
N TYR A 17 14.56 13.19 14.41
CA TYR A 17 15.93 12.71 14.27
C TYR A 17 16.06 11.22 14.62
N ILE A 18 15.46 10.77 15.73
CA ILE A 18 15.42 9.36 16.12
C ILE A 18 14.72 8.53 15.04
N LYS A 19 13.59 9.01 14.51
CA LYS A 19 12.86 8.34 13.42
C LYS A 19 13.68 8.26 12.13
N LYS A 20 14.47 9.28 11.80
CA LYS A 20 15.37 9.31 10.64
C LYS A 20 16.56 8.37 10.80
N ILE A 21 17.13 8.28 12.01
CA ILE A 21 18.20 7.34 12.36
C ILE A 21 17.66 5.90 12.31
N CYS A 22 16.52 5.60 12.94
CA CYS A 22 15.87 4.30 12.86
C CYS A 22 15.54 3.88 11.42
N ASN A 23 15.08 4.81 10.58
CA ASN A 23 14.82 4.53 9.16
C ASN A 23 16.12 4.29 8.37
N SER A 24 17.22 4.96 8.72
CA SER A 24 18.53 4.76 8.09
C SER A 24 19.14 3.41 8.48
N ILE A 25 19.05 3.03 9.76
CA ILE A 25 19.43 1.71 10.27
C ILE A 25 18.58 0.63 9.59
N LYS A 26 17.27 0.84 9.43
CA LYS A 26 16.36 -0.06 8.69
C LYS A 26 16.71 -0.25 7.22
N LYS A 27 17.39 0.72 6.58
CA LYS A 27 17.75 0.68 5.16
C LYS A 27 19.06 -0.08 4.92
N ASN A 28 20.00 0.02 5.85
CA ASN A 28 21.33 -0.58 5.77
C ASN A 28 21.55 -1.69 6.82
N LEU A 29 20.50 -2.45 7.13
CA LEU A 29 20.51 -3.50 8.17
C LEU A 29 21.67 -4.50 7.99
N PHE A 30 21.95 -4.90 6.76
CA PHE A 30 23.04 -5.83 6.46
C PHE A 30 24.43 -5.26 6.79
N SER A 31 24.63 -3.97 6.52
CA SER A 31 25.88 -3.27 6.85
C SER A 31 26.06 -3.14 8.37
N VAL A 32 24.98 -2.88 9.12
CA VAL A 32 25.04 -2.78 10.59
C VAL A 32 25.38 -4.13 11.21
N ILE A 33 24.81 -5.22 10.67
CA ILE A 33 25.11 -6.58 11.12
C ILE A 33 26.59 -6.93 10.89
N ILE A 34 27.11 -6.67 9.68
CA ILE A 34 28.53 -6.94 9.35
C ILE A 34 29.46 -6.11 10.24
N VAL A 35 29.18 -4.82 10.43
CA VAL A 35 30.02 -3.94 11.26
C VAL A 35 30.02 -4.39 12.72
N SER A 36 28.87 -4.85 13.25
CA SER A 36 28.78 -5.41 14.61
C SER A 36 29.61 -6.69 14.76
N LEU A 37 29.56 -7.58 13.75
CA LEU A 37 30.31 -8.84 13.73
C LEU A 37 31.83 -8.59 13.67
N VAL A 38 32.27 -7.63 12.85
CA VAL A 38 33.68 -7.23 12.75
C VAL A 38 34.17 -6.60 14.06
N LEU A 39 33.41 -5.68 14.65
CA LEU A 39 33.71 -5.09 15.96
C LEU A 39 33.84 -6.17 17.04
N PHE A 40 32.96 -7.17 17.02
CA PHE A 40 33.01 -8.28 17.97
C PHE A 40 34.30 -9.09 17.86
N ILE A 41 34.69 -9.48 16.63
CA ILE A 41 35.93 -10.22 16.38
C ILE A 41 37.14 -9.42 16.86
N VAL A 42 37.16 -8.11 16.60
CA VAL A 42 38.24 -7.21 17.01
C VAL A 42 38.32 -7.10 18.53
N ILE A 43 37.20 -6.87 19.22
CA ILE A 43 37.16 -6.78 20.69
C ILE A 43 37.62 -8.08 21.34
N MET A 44 37.16 -9.23 20.84
CA MET A 44 37.60 -10.54 21.33
C MET A 44 39.10 -10.77 21.10
N SER A 45 39.63 -10.34 19.96
CA SER A 45 41.06 -10.45 19.66
C SER A 45 41.92 -9.56 20.56
N ILE A 46 41.44 -8.34 20.89
CA ILE A 46 42.13 -7.42 21.81
C ILE A 46 42.14 -7.98 23.23
N ILE A 47 41.00 -8.48 23.72
CA ILE A 47 40.89 -9.08 25.06
C ILE A 47 41.80 -10.31 25.15
N TYR A 48 41.82 -11.15 24.12
CA TYR A 48 42.68 -12.33 24.06
C TYR A 48 44.17 -11.98 24.12
N ASN A 49 44.62 -10.97 23.36
CA ASN A 49 46.03 -10.56 23.35
C ASN A 49 46.47 -9.87 24.66
N ASN A 50 45.64 -8.98 25.22
CA ASN A 50 46.00 -8.24 26.43
C ASN A 50 46.06 -9.11 27.70
N GLU A 51 45.26 -10.18 27.77
CA GLU A 51 45.32 -11.11 28.91
C GLU A 51 46.44 -12.16 28.76
N LEU A 52 46.98 -12.38 27.56
CA LEU A 52 48.12 -13.28 27.34
C LEU A 52 49.49 -12.66 27.69
N GLU A 53 49.65 -11.33 27.56
CA GLU A 53 50.90 -10.65 27.91
C GLU A 53 51.24 -10.67 29.42
N ASN A 54 50.25 -10.93 30.29
CA ASN A 54 50.41 -10.86 31.74
C ASN A 54 50.26 -12.22 32.47
N VAL A 55 50.24 -13.33 31.74
CA VAL A 55 49.93 -14.65 32.33
C VAL A 55 51.06 -15.64 32.08
N ASP A 56 51.78 -15.94 33.16
CA ASP A 56 52.58 -17.16 33.25
C ASP A 56 51.66 -18.35 32.95
N SER A 57 52.08 -19.23 32.03
CA SER A 57 51.22 -20.12 31.22
C SER A 57 50.48 -21.24 31.98
N ARG A 58 50.29 -21.09 33.30
CA ARG A 58 49.68 -22.07 34.22
C ARG A 58 48.37 -21.61 34.89
N ASN A 59 47.93 -20.37 34.73
CA ASN A 59 46.67 -19.92 35.35
C ASN A 59 45.44 -20.36 34.53
N MET A 60 45.11 -21.65 34.65
CA MET A 60 43.93 -22.30 34.04
C MET A 60 42.61 -21.58 34.40
N PHE A 61 42.58 -20.86 35.52
CA PHE A 61 41.45 -20.03 35.96
C PHE A 61 41.16 -18.85 35.02
N VAL A 62 42.20 -18.18 34.49
CA VAL A 62 42.05 -17.04 33.57
C VAL A 62 41.50 -17.50 32.23
N VAL A 63 42.02 -18.61 31.71
CA VAL A 63 41.54 -19.23 30.46
C VAL A 63 40.08 -19.67 30.57
N ASN A 64 39.67 -20.27 31.68
CA ASN A 64 38.27 -20.65 31.91
C ASN A 64 37.34 -19.45 32.06
N ARG A 65 37.80 -18.34 32.65
CA ARG A 65 37.00 -17.12 32.77
C ARG A 65 36.77 -16.47 31.41
N LEU A 66 37.82 -16.40 30.58
CA LEU A 66 37.74 -15.90 29.20
C LEU A 66 36.80 -16.75 28.34
N SER A 67 36.93 -18.07 28.39
CA SER A 67 36.08 -18.97 27.62
C SER A 67 34.61 -18.82 28.01
N PHE A 68 34.31 -18.72 29.31
CA PHE A 68 32.95 -18.51 29.79
C PHE A 68 32.36 -17.17 29.35
N MET A 69 33.13 -16.07 29.42
CA MET A 69 32.69 -14.76 28.92
C MET A 69 32.46 -14.76 27.41
N SER A 70 33.30 -15.47 26.65
CA SER A 70 33.13 -15.61 25.20
C SER A 70 31.86 -16.37 24.83
N ILE A 71 31.52 -17.41 25.59
CA ILE A 71 30.29 -18.19 25.41
C ILE A 71 29.06 -17.32 25.69
N ILE A 72 29.05 -16.60 26.82
CA ILE A 72 27.92 -15.71 27.18
C ILE A 72 27.71 -14.65 26.10
N ILE A 73 28.77 -13.98 25.66
CA ILE A 73 28.65 -12.92 24.66
C ILE A 73 28.25 -13.51 23.30
N GLY A 74 28.75 -14.69 22.93
CA GLY A 74 28.35 -15.41 21.73
C GLY A 74 26.85 -15.74 21.73
N ILE A 75 26.30 -16.20 22.86
CA ILE A 75 24.86 -16.46 23.02
C ILE A 75 24.05 -15.16 22.85
N LEU A 76 24.49 -14.05 23.47
CA LEU A 76 23.80 -12.76 23.38
C LEU A 76 23.77 -12.22 21.94
N ILE A 77 24.89 -12.32 21.22
CA ILE A 77 24.97 -11.91 19.81
C ILE A 77 24.14 -12.81 18.92
N GLY A 78 24.17 -14.13 19.14
CA GLY A 78 23.33 -15.09 18.41
C GLY A 78 21.85 -14.80 18.58
N PHE A 79 21.42 -14.51 19.80
CA PHE A 79 20.04 -14.10 20.09
C PHE A 79 19.67 -12.79 19.38
N PHE A 80 20.57 -11.80 19.41
CA PHE A 80 20.36 -10.54 18.71
C PHE A 80 20.23 -10.77 17.20
N LEU A 81 21.12 -11.54 16.57
CA LEU A 81 21.03 -11.84 15.14
C LEU A 81 19.74 -12.58 14.78
N ALA A 82 19.27 -13.50 15.62
CA ALA A 82 18.03 -14.25 15.39
C ALA A 82 16.80 -13.32 15.39
N VAL A 83 16.64 -12.48 16.43
CA VAL A 83 15.54 -11.52 16.53
C VAL A 83 15.55 -10.55 15.33
N PHE A 84 16.72 -10.08 14.93
CA PHE A 84 16.85 -9.17 13.79
C PHE A 84 16.59 -9.84 12.45
N GLY A 85 17.03 -11.09 12.28
CA GLY A 85 16.73 -11.92 11.12
C GLY A 85 15.23 -12.10 10.94
N GLU A 86 14.51 -12.39 12.03
CA GLU A 86 13.06 -12.52 12.03
C GLU A 86 12.36 -11.20 11.61
N ILE A 87 12.77 -10.07 12.18
CA ILE A 87 12.20 -8.75 11.84
C ILE A 87 12.42 -8.42 10.36
N TRP A 88 13.63 -8.67 9.84
CA TRP A 88 13.95 -8.44 8.44
C TRP A 88 13.14 -9.36 7.52
N TYR A 89 13.04 -10.64 7.86
CA TYR A 89 12.29 -11.63 7.09
C TYR A 89 10.79 -11.31 7.04
N ARG A 90 10.18 -11.00 8.19
CA ARG A 90 8.77 -10.55 8.26
C ARG A 90 8.53 -9.30 7.41
N LYS A 91 9.44 -8.31 7.48
CA LYS A 91 9.34 -7.10 6.66
C LYS A 91 9.43 -7.41 5.17
N ARG A 92 10.34 -8.31 4.76
CA ARG A 92 10.51 -8.72 3.36
C ARG A 92 9.30 -9.49 2.83
N ILE A 93 8.72 -10.41 3.62
CA ILE A 93 7.47 -11.08 3.27
C ILE A 93 6.35 -10.06 3.10
N PHE A 94 6.15 -9.18 4.09
CA PHE A 94 5.09 -8.18 4.04
C PHE A 94 5.20 -7.27 2.81
N GLN A 95 6.43 -6.86 2.44
CA GLN A 95 6.67 -6.10 1.21
C GLN A 95 6.32 -6.90 -0.05
N ASN A 96 6.68 -8.18 -0.12
CA ASN A 96 6.35 -9.05 -1.24
C ASN A 96 4.83 -9.27 -1.35
N THR A 97 4.17 -9.59 -0.25
CA THR A 97 2.71 -9.77 -0.18
C THR A 97 1.99 -8.48 -0.59
N ASN A 98 2.38 -7.33 -0.07
CA ASN A 98 1.78 -6.05 -0.47
C ASN A 98 1.99 -5.76 -1.95
N ARG A 99 3.18 -6.03 -2.50
CA ARG A 99 3.44 -5.84 -3.93
C ARG A 99 2.57 -6.74 -4.81
N GLU A 100 2.36 -7.99 -4.38
CA GLU A 100 1.47 -8.93 -5.08
C GLU A 100 0.00 -8.49 -4.99
N THR A 101 -0.44 -8.05 -3.82
CA THR A 101 -1.77 -7.46 -3.60
C THR A 101 -2.01 -6.22 -4.46
N ILE A 102 -1.05 -5.29 -4.50
CA ILE A 102 -1.08 -4.09 -5.35
C ILE A 102 -1.23 -4.50 -6.83
N LYS A 103 -0.46 -5.50 -7.28
CA LYS A 103 -0.55 -6.01 -8.65
C LYS A 103 -1.90 -6.63 -8.95
N ASN A 104 -2.44 -7.43 -8.04
CA ASN A 104 -3.75 -8.05 -8.21
C ASN A 104 -4.84 -7.00 -8.32
N TYR A 105 -4.85 -5.99 -7.45
CA TYR A 105 -5.79 -4.88 -7.56
C TYR A 105 -5.59 -4.06 -8.84
N ALA A 106 -4.35 -3.77 -9.25
CA ALA A 106 -4.08 -3.07 -10.51
C ALA A 106 -4.62 -3.84 -11.72
N ARG A 107 -4.50 -5.17 -11.75
CA ARG A 107 -5.09 -6.03 -12.81
C ARG A 107 -6.62 -5.95 -12.80
N ILE A 108 -7.22 -6.01 -11.62
CA ILE A 108 -8.68 -5.92 -11.48
C ILE A 108 -9.15 -4.56 -12.00
N PHE A 109 -8.55 -3.45 -11.56
CA PHE A 109 -8.91 -2.11 -12.01
C PHE A 109 -8.69 -1.91 -13.51
N LYS A 110 -7.60 -2.44 -14.06
CA LYS A 110 -7.36 -2.43 -15.51
C LYS A 110 -8.48 -3.15 -16.26
N ALA A 111 -8.83 -4.37 -15.84
CA ALA A 111 -9.89 -5.15 -16.46
C ALA A 111 -11.24 -4.45 -16.36
N ASP A 112 -11.51 -3.81 -15.23
CA ASP A 112 -12.73 -3.07 -14.95
C ASP A 112 -12.88 -1.82 -15.83
N ILE A 113 -11.82 -1.01 -15.93
CA ILE A 113 -11.74 0.15 -16.83
C ILE A 113 -11.87 -0.29 -18.30
N GLU A 114 -11.22 -1.39 -18.69
CA GLU A 114 -11.29 -1.89 -20.06
C GLU A 114 -12.70 -2.38 -20.41
N ARG A 115 -13.33 -3.14 -19.50
CA ARG A 115 -14.69 -3.64 -19.68
C ARG A 115 -15.70 -2.50 -19.83
N SER A 116 -15.69 -1.56 -18.88
CA SER A 116 -16.54 -0.36 -18.92
C SER A 116 -16.27 0.48 -20.18
N SER A 117 -15.00 0.73 -20.52
CA SER A 117 -14.63 1.48 -21.74
C SER A 117 -15.15 0.82 -23.02
N ARG A 118 -15.07 -0.51 -23.16
CA ARG A 118 -15.62 -1.25 -24.32
C ARG A 118 -17.14 -1.15 -24.41
N LEU A 119 -17.82 -1.31 -23.29
CA LEU A 119 -19.28 -1.30 -23.22
C LEU A 119 -19.85 0.05 -23.57
N PHE A 120 -19.35 1.11 -22.94
CA PHE A 120 -19.87 2.42 -23.26
C PHE A 120 -19.51 2.82 -24.71
N LYS A 121 -18.33 2.46 -25.24
CA LYS A 121 -17.92 2.81 -26.62
C LYS A 121 -18.93 2.29 -27.65
N ASN A 122 -19.64 1.20 -27.34
CA ASN A 122 -20.76 0.74 -28.13
C ASN A 122 -21.99 1.62 -27.82
N LYS A 123 -22.23 2.65 -28.66
CA LYS A 123 -23.33 3.63 -28.49
C LYS A 123 -24.73 3.02 -28.43
N ARG A 124 -24.89 1.72 -28.74
CA ARG A 124 -26.13 0.95 -28.54
C ARG A 124 -26.21 0.43 -27.10
N PHE A 125 -26.24 1.34 -26.13
CA PHE A 125 -26.38 0.97 -24.73
C PHE A 125 -27.85 0.59 -24.46
N GLU A 126 -28.23 -0.64 -24.84
CA GLU A 126 -29.48 -1.24 -24.42
C GLU A 126 -29.34 -1.70 -22.97
N LEU A 127 -29.61 -0.81 -21.99
CA LEU A 127 -29.90 -1.12 -20.58
C LEU A 127 -29.08 -2.29 -19.97
N ILE A 128 -27.79 -2.42 -20.30
CA ILE A 128 -26.93 -3.40 -19.64
C ILE A 128 -26.65 -2.85 -18.25
N ARG A 129 -27.05 -3.61 -17.22
CA ARG A 129 -26.82 -3.24 -15.82
C ARG A 129 -25.34 -2.92 -15.57
N ILE A 130 -25.00 -1.67 -15.29
CA ILE A 130 -23.63 -1.22 -15.00
C ILE A 130 -23.10 -1.93 -13.75
N SER A 131 -23.98 -2.18 -12.79
CA SER A 131 -23.71 -3.02 -11.62
C SER A 131 -23.19 -4.44 -11.95
N ASN A 132 -23.56 -5.01 -13.10
CA ASN A 132 -23.05 -6.32 -13.55
C ASN A 132 -21.70 -6.24 -14.27
N ILE A 133 -21.30 -5.02 -14.63
CA ILE A 133 -20.10 -4.73 -15.44
C ILE A 133 -18.91 -4.47 -14.52
N THR A 134 -19.13 -3.68 -13.47
CA THR A 134 -18.11 -3.36 -12.47
C THR A 134 -17.76 -4.56 -11.62
N ILE A 135 -16.51 -4.99 -11.70
CA ILE A 135 -15.97 -6.12 -10.90
C ILE A 135 -15.66 -5.65 -9.47
N VAL A 136 -15.31 -4.37 -9.31
CA VAL A 136 -14.85 -3.83 -8.02
C VAL A 136 -16.01 -3.22 -7.24
N LYS A 137 -16.69 -4.04 -6.44
CA LYS A 137 -17.78 -3.56 -5.56
C LYS A 137 -17.31 -2.58 -4.48
N ASN A 138 -16.09 -2.77 -3.94
CA ASN A 138 -15.51 -1.89 -2.92
C ASN A 138 -14.23 -1.22 -3.41
N TRP A 139 -14.35 -0.37 -4.44
CA TRP A 139 -13.19 0.23 -5.11
C TRP A 139 -12.38 1.16 -4.19
N LEU A 140 -13.01 1.75 -3.15
CA LEU A 140 -12.32 2.59 -2.17
C LEU A 140 -11.30 1.82 -1.35
N GLU A 141 -11.63 0.60 -0.92
CA GLU A 141 -10.73 -0.26 -0.18
C GLU A 141 -9.56 -0.71 -1.06
N ALA A 142 -9.86 -1.19 -2.27
CA ALA A 142 -8.86 -1.57 -3.26
C ALA A 142 -7.97 -0.39 -3.68
N PHE A 143 -8.54 0.82 -3.73
CA PHE A 143 -7.81 2.07 -3.97
C PHE A 143 -6.82 2.38 -2.85
N GLY A 144 -7.20 2.16 -1.58
CA GLY A 144 -6.31 2.32 -0.43
C GLY A 144 -4.99 1.57 -0.60
N TYR A 145 -5.05 0.35 -1.13
CA TYR A 145 -3.86 -0.47 -1.38
C TYR A 145 -2.99 0.05 -2.52
N ILE A 146 -3.57 0.54 -3.62
CA ILE A 146 -2.81 0.96 -4.82
C ILE A 146 -2.42 2.45 -4.80
N SER A 147 -3.06 3.27 -3.97
CA SER A 147 -2.92 4.73 -3.96
C SER A 147 -1.47 5.21 -3.76
N ALA A 148 -0.66 4.44 -3.03
CA ALA A 148 0.76 4.73 -2.81
C ALA A 148 1.60 4.73 -4.09
N GLU A 149 1.14 4.07 -5.16
CA GLU A 149 1.85 3.98 -6.44
C GLU A 149 1.50 5.13 -7.41
N PHE A 150 0.48 5.92 -7.11
CA PHE A 150 -0.02 6.99 -7.97
C PHE A 150 0.45 8.38 -7.53
N SER A 151 0.69 9.24 -8.52
CA SER A 151 0.83 10.69 -8.35
C SER A 151 -0.51 11.34 -8.02
N LYS A 152 -0.46 12.59 -7.53
CA LYS A 152 -1.66 13.35 -7.17
C LYS A 152 -2.62 13.48 -8.37
N GLU A 153 -2.09 13.77 -9.56
CA GLU A 153 -2.89 13.91 -10.77
C GLU A 153 -3.57 12.58 -11.16
N GLU A 154 -2.84 11.46 -11.06
CA GLU A 154 -3.40 10.14 -11.36
C GLU A 154 -4.46 9.71 -10.34
N LEU A 155 -4.27 10.05 -9.05
CA LEU A 155 -5.27 9.82 -8.01
C LEU A 155 -6.55 10.60 -8.31
N GLU A 156 -6.43 11.86 -8.74
CA GLU A 156 -7.58 12.69 -9.10
C GLU A 156 -8.33 12.12 -10.31
N GLN A 157 -7.61 11.67 -11.34
CA GLN A 157 -8.22 10.98 -12.50
C GLN A 157 -8.95 9.70 -12.08
N PHE A 158 -8.33 8.90 -11.21
CA PHE A 158 -8.90 7.66 -10.71
C PHE A 158 -10.20 7.91 -9.92
N ILE A 159 -10.16 8.85 -8.98
CA ILE A 159 -11.32 9.22 -8.16
C ILE A 159 -12.44 9.78 -9.04
N ASN A 160 -12.11 10.65 -10.00
CA ASN A 160 -13.09 11.21 -10.92
C ASN A 160 -13.75 10.13 -11.78
N TYR A 161 -12.99 9.15 -12.24
CA TYR A 161 -13.51 8.01 -13.00
C TYR A 161 -14.49 7.19 -12.17
N TYR A 162 -14.06 6.68 -11.01
CA TYR A 162 -14.86 5.78 -10.19
C TYR A 162 -16.02 6.49 -9.47
N SER A 163 -15.90 7.78 -9.17
CA SER A 163 -17.02 8.59 -8.67
C SER A 163 -18.14 8.70 -9.70
N ARG A 164 -17.81 8.89 -10.99
CA ARG A 164 -18.80 8.92 -12.06
C ARG A 164 -19.46 7.56 -12.27
N ILE A 165 -18.69 6.48 -12.22
CA ILE A 165 -19.22 5.12 -12.26
C ILE A 165 -20.22 4.90 -11.11
N ASN A 166 -19.89 5.29 -9.88
CA ASN A 166 -20.82 5.20 -8.74
C ASN A 166 -22.13 5.96 -8.98
N LYS A 167 -22.06 7.20 -9.49
CA LYS A 167 -23.26 7.97 -9.84
C LYS A 167 -24.10 7.27 -10.90
N LEU A 168 -23.46 6.72 -11.93
CA LEU A 168 -24.16 5.97 -12.97
C LEU A 168 -24.87 4.73 -12.43
N ILE A 169 -24.27 4.01 -11.47
CA ILE A 169 -24.90 2.87 -10.78
C ILE A 169 -26.12 3.34 -9.95
N GLU A 170 -26.02 4.50 -9.29
CA GLU A 170 -27.14 5.07 -8.52
C GLU A 170 -28.30 5.49 -9.43
N TYR A 171 -28.01 6.11 -10.57
CA TYR A 171 -29.00 6.44 -11.58
C TYR A 171 -29.63 5.19 -12.20
N GLU A 172 -28.83 4.16 -12.51
CA GLU A 172 -29.32 2.86 -12.98
C GLU A 172 -30.33 2.26 -12.00
N LYS A 173 -30.01 2.27 -10.69
CA LYS A 173 -30.91 1.75 -9.65
C LYS A 173 -32.25 2.49 -9.64
N ARG A 174 -32.22 3.83 -9.63
CA ARG A 174 -33.44 4.66 -9.64
C ARG A 174 -34.27 4.45 -10.91
N ILE A 175 -33.61 4.39 -12.08
CA ILE A 175 -34.29 4.08 -13.34
C ILE A 175 -34.97 2.71 -13.27
N ASN A 176 -34.31 1.70 -12.71
CA ASN A 176 -34.92 0.38 -12.53
C ASN A 176 -36.12 0.40 -11.57
N GLU A 177 -36.06 1.15 -10.46
CA GLU A 177 -37.20 1.34 -9.55
C GLU A 177 -38.41 1.98 -10.27
N HIS A 178 -38.17 3.00 -11.11
CA HIS A 178 -39.23 3.57 -11.94
C HIS A 178 -39.78 2.56 -12.96
N LEU A 179 -38.93 1.76 -13.60
CA LEU A 179 -39.36 0.71 -14.55
C LEU A 179 -40.22 -0.36 -13.86
N GLU A 180 -39.85 -0.78 -12.65
CA GLU A 180 -40.66 -1.71 -11.83
C GLU A 180 -42.02 -1.11 -11.47
N GLY A 181 -42.06 0.17 -11.10
CA GLY A 181 -43.33 0.88 -10.84
C GLY A 181 -44.20 1.07 -12.09
N MET A 182 -43.60 1.18 -13.27
CA MET A 182 -44.32 1.24 -14.55
C MET A 182 -44.86 -0.13 -14.99
N GLN A 183 -44.30 -1.25 -14.51
CA GLN A 183 -44.85 -2.57 -14.81
C GLN A 183 -46.19 -2.83 -14.09
N SER A 184 -46.41 -2.17 -12.95
CA SER A 184 -47.64 -2.30 -12.15
C SER A 184 -48.72 -1.26 -12.48
N THR A 185 -48.45 -0.34 -13.42
CA THR A 185 -49.36 0.75 -13.78
C THR A 185 -49.41 0.98 -15.29
N THR A 186 -50.53 1.48 -15.81
CA THR A 186 -50.61 1.93 -17.20
C THR A 186 -49.71 3.15 -17.41
N LEU A 187 -48.87 3.15 -18.45
CA LEU A 187 -47.89 4.21 -18.76
C LEU A 187 -48.46 5.64 -18.75
N LYS A 188 -49.75 5.80 -19.08
CA LYS A 188 -50.45 7.10 -19.08
C LYS A 188 -50.74 7.63 -17.67
N ASP A 189 -50.82 6.75 -16.70
CA ASP A 189 -51.24 7.05 -15.33
C ASP A 189 -50.06 7.08 -14.35
N TYR A 190 -48.83 6.88 -14.85
CA TYR A 190 -47.64 6.90 -14.02
C TYR A 190 -47.29 8.34 -13.59
N PRO A 191 -47.41 8.67 -12.29
CA PRO A 191 -47.33 10.06 -11.82
C PRO A 191 -45.91 10.66 -11.90
N TYR A 192 -44.87 9.82 -11.98
CA TYR A 192 -43.46 10.24 -11.96
C TYR A 192 -42.79 10.19 -13.34
N MET A 193 -43.57 10.25 -14.43
CA MET A 193 -43.03 10.14 -15.80
C MET A 193 -42.05 11.27 -16.16
N LYS A 194 -42.22 12.46 -15.56
CA LYS A 194 -41.29 13.58 -15.72
C LYS A 194 -39.93 13.28 -15.09
N GLU A 195 -39.93 12.82 -13.83
CA GLU A 195 -38.72 12.45 -13.10
C GLU A 195 -37.93 11.35 -13.81
N TYR A 196 -38.63 10.32 -14.31
CA TYR A 196 -38.02 9.26 -15.10
C TYR A 196 -37.28 9.79 -16.35
N LYS A 197 -37.90 10.71 -17.09
CA LYS A 197 -37.26 11.32 -18.28
C LYS A 197 -36.04 12.16 -17.91
N ASP A 198 -36.13 12.92 -16.82
CA ASP A 198 -35.03 13.73 -16.31
C ASP A 198 -33.85 12.83 -15.87
N LEU A 199 -34.13 11.70 -15.19
CA LEU A 199 -33.12 10.72 -14.80
C LEU A 199 -32.40 10.12 -16.01
N ILE A 200 -33.12 9.77 -17.09
CA ILE A 200 -32.50 9.28 -18.33
C ILE A 200 -31.61 10.33 -18.99
N ALA A 201 -32.05 11.60 -18.99
CA ALA A 201 -31.27 12.69 -19.56
C ALA A 201 -29.96 12.90 -18.78
N VAL A 202 -30.04 12.91 -17.44
CA VAL A 202 -28.87 13.02 -16.56
C VAL A 202 -27.95 11.81 -16.70
N PHE A 203 -28.50 10.61 -16.75
CA PHE A 203 -27.74 9.37 -16.99
C PHE A 203 -26.94 9.43 -18.30
N SER A 204 -27.60 9.87 -19.38
CA SER A 204 -26.97 10.04 -20.71
C SER A 204 -25.88 11.11 -20.69
N PHE A 205 -26.09 12.21 -19.96
CA PHE A 205 -25.11 13.26 -19.77
C PHE A 205 -23.86 12.76 -19.03
N GLU A 206 -24.04 12.00 -17.94
CA GLU A 206 -22.92 11.46 -17.16
C GLU A 206 -22.12 10.40 -17.93
N ILE A 207 -22.78 9.58 -18.77
CA ILE A 207 -22.10 8.68 -19.70
C ILE A 207 -21.19 9.48 -20.64
N ASN A 208 -21.72 10.54 -21.27
CA ASN A 208 -20.93 11.38 -22.17
C ASN A 208 -19.74 12.03 -21.48
N ASN A 209 -19.90 12.43 -20.22
CA ASN A 209 -18.82 12.98 -19.43
C ASN A 209 -17.78 11.93 -19.06
N LEU A 210 -18.17 10.69 -18.76
CA LEU A 210 -17.24 9.59 -18.47
C LEU A 210 -16.20 9.42 -19.60
N PHE A 211 -16.60 9.58 -20.87
CA PHE A 211 -15.68 9.52 -22.02
C PHE A 211 -14.77 10.72 -22.21
N LYS A 212 -15.10 11.85 -21.57
CA LYS A 212 -14.23 13.03 -21.57
C LYS A 212 -13.13 12.93 -20.51
N VAL A 213 -13.21 11.96 -19.59
CA VAL A 213 -12.14 11.72 -18.64
C VAL A 213 -10.94 11.14 -19.38
N ASP A 214 -9.82 11.87 -19.38
CA ASP A 214 -8.55 11.34 -19.88
C ASP A 214 -8.05 10.24 -18.95
N ILE A 215 -8.36 8.99 -19.31
CA ILE A 215 -7.93 7.78 -18.60
C ILE A 215 -6.63 7.22 -19.17
N THR A 216 -5.98 7.91 -20.11
CA THR A 216 -4.83 7.37 -20.86
C THR A 216 -3.63 7.19 -19.94
N LYS A 217 -3.29 8.23 -19.17
CA LYS A 217 -2.23 8.17 -18.15
C LYS A 217 -2.52 7.10 -17.09
N LEU A 218 -3.77 7.02 -16.64
CA LEU A 218 -4.17 6.03 -15.65
C LEU A 218 -3.99 4.59 -16.19
N LYS A 219 -4.38 4.33 -17.44
CA LYS A 219 -4.19 3.03 -18.09
C LYS A 219 -2.71 2.68 -18.25
N GLU A 220 -1.88 3.64 -18.65
CA GLU A 220 -0.43 3.46 -18.76
C GLU A 220 0.18 3.11 -17.41
N LYS A 221 -0.20 3.82 -16.35
CA LYS A 221 0.29 3.58 -15.00
C LYS A 221 -0.13 2.22 -14.46
N LEU A 222 -1.41 1.85 -14.64
CA LEU A 222 -1.90 0.51 -14.28
C LEU A 222 -1.16 -0.58 -15.05
N ASN A 223 -0.85 -0.38 -16.33
CA ASN A 223 -0.03 -1.30 -17.13
C ASN A 223 1.39 -1.41 -16.58
N LEU A 224 2.02 -0.31 -16.20
CA LEU A 224 3.35 -0.32 -15.59
C LEU A 224 3.35 -1.11 -14.28
N ILE A 225 2.39 -0.88 -13.39
CA ILE A 225 2.27 -1.61 -12.12
C ILE A 225 2.06 -3.11 -12.38
N CYS A 226 1.24 -3.47 -13.38
CA CYS A 226 1.04 -4.86 -13.80
C CYS A 226 2.34 -5.51 -14.32
N ASN A 227 3.14 -4.74 -15.07
CA ASN A 227 4.30 -5.22 -15.82
C ASN A 227 5.65 -5.02 -15.11
N GLN A 228 5.69 -4.39 -13.93
CA GLN A 228 6.88 -4.29 -13.08
C GLN A 228 7.25 -5.67 -12.50
N CYS A 229 7.77 -6.54 -13.37
CA CYS A 229 8.57 -7.74 -13.13
C CYS A 229 9.05 -8.29 -14.50
N LYS A 230 10.19 -7.78 -14.99
CA LYS A 230 11.32 -8.67 -15.25
C LYS A 230 12.32 -8.45 -14.12
#